data_AF-A0A5C4J155-F1
#
_entry.id   AF-A0A5C4J155-F1
#
_cell.length_a   1.000
_cell.length_b   1.000
_cell.length_c   1.000
_cell.angle_alpha   90.00
_cell.angle_beta   90.00
_cell.angle_gamma   90.00
#
_symmetry.space_group_name_H-M   'P 1'
#
loop_
_entity.id
_entity.type
_entity.pdbx_description
1 polymer ?
#
loop_
_entity_poly.entity_id
_entity_poly.type
_entity_poly.pdbx_seq_one_letter_code
_entity_poly.pdbx_strand_id
1 'polypeptide(L)' 'MRGRVLQAERERDARPLMFCLERVAGAYHDVHERCPAVPKGDEAPGAVHAGRVGLAEAVKVVLGDGLNMIGETPRERI' A
#
# COMPACT_ATOMS: atom_id res chain seq x y z
N MET A 1 -6.92 9.45 0.93
CA MET A 1 -6.31 9.17 2.25
C MET A 1 -6.49 10.30 3.27
N ARG A 2 -6.46 11.58 2.87
CA ARG A 2 -6.68 12.75 3.75
C ARG A 2 -7.86 12.63 4.72
N GLY A 3 -8.98 12.03 4.33
CA GLY A 3 -10.16 11.90 5.20
C GLY A 3 -9.94 11.08 6.48
N ARG A 4 -9.27 9.93 6.41
CA ARG A 4 -9.01 9.06 7.58
C ARG A 4 -7.93 9.63 8.48
N VAL A 5 -6.94 10.28 7.87
CA VAL A 5 -5.90 11.04 8.56
C VAL A 5 -6.52 12.18 9.40
N LEU A 6 -7.36 13.02 8.79
CA LEU A 6 -8.03 14.11 9.49
C LEU A 6 -9.01 13.62 10.56
N GLN A 7 -9.59 12.44 10.39
CA GLN A 7 -10.43 11.81 11.39
C GLN A 7 -9.60 11.37 12.61
N ALA A 8 -8.49 10.68 12.41
CA ALA A 8 -7.61 10.22 13.48
C ALA A 8 -7.07 11.39 14.32
N GLU A 9 -6.65 12.48 13.66
CA GLU A 9 -6.21 13.71 14.33
C GLU A 9 -7.33 14.34 15.19
N ARG A 10 -8.56 14.42 14.68
CA ARG A 10 -9.71 14.99 15.41
C ARG A 10 -10.12 14.15 16.61
N GLU A 11 -10.10 12.82 16.46
CA GLU A 11 -10.56 11.87 17.49
C GLU A 11 -9.44 11.52 18.48
N ARG A 12 -8.19 11.92 18.21
CA ARG A 12 -6.97 11.45 18.90
C ARG A 12 -6.91 9.93 18.99
N ASP A 13 -7.38 9.26 17.94
CA ASP A 13 -7.43 7.81 17.85
C ASP A 13 -6.82 7.37 16.53
N ALA A 14 -5.68 6.67 16.60
CA ALA A 14 -4.99 6.15 15.42
C ALA A 14 -5.63 4.88 14.86
N ARG A 15 -6.50 4.19 15.62
CA ARG A 15 -7.09 2.89 15.21
C ARG A 15 -7.81 2.97 13.86
N PRO A 16 -8.62 4.00 13.53
CA PRO A 16 -9.25 4.10 12.22
C PRO A 16 -8.24 4.19 11.07
N LEU A 17 -7.09 4.85 11.29
CA LEU A 17 -6.01 4.91 10.31
C LEU A 17 -5.31 3.56 10.20
N MET A 18 -4.97 2.92 11.32
CA MET A 18 -4.35 1.58 11.35
C MET A 18 -5.20 0.55 10.59
N PHE A 19 -6.50 0.47 10.87
CA PHE A 19 -7.41 -0.41 10.12
C PHE A 19 -7.49 -0.06 8.63
N CYS A 20 -7.36 1.20 8.27
CA CYS A 20 -7.32 1.60 6.87
C CYS A 20 -6.04 1.11 6.19
N LEU A 21 -4.89 1.23 6.85
CA LEU A 21 -3.61 0.76 6.34
C LEU A 21 -3.59 -0.76 6.19
N GLU A 22 -4.13 -1.48 7.18
CA GLU A 22 -4.27 -2.94 7.13
C GLU A 22 -5.13 -3.38 5.94
N ARG A 23 -6.27 -2.72 5.71
CA ARG A 23 -7.13 -3.01 4.56
C ARG A 23 -6.46 -2.73 3.22
N VAL A 24 -5.65 -1.67 3.12
CA VAL A 24 -4.88 -1.38 1.91
C VAL A 24 -3.81 -2.45 1.68
N ALA A 25 -3.07 -2.82 2.73
CA ALA A 25 -2.05 -3.85 2.66
C ALA A 25 -2.64 -5.20 2.24
N GLY A 26 -3.77 -5.62 2.84
CA GLY A 26 -4.48 -6.84 2.48
C GLY A 26 -4.98 -6.85 1.04
N ALA A 27 -5.64 -5.75 0.61
CA ALA A 27 -6.12 -5.65 -0.78
C ALA A 27 -4.98 -5.69 -1.80
N TYR A 28 -3.83 -5.06 -1.49
CA TYR A 28 -2.66 -5.15 -2.37
C TYR A 28 -2.03 -6.55 -2.35
N HIS A 29 -2.02 -7.24 -1.21
CA HIS A 29 -1.53 -8.61 -1.11
C HIS A 29 -2.33 -9.55 -2.02
N ASP A 30 -3.67 -9.48 -1.99
CA ASP A 30 -4.54 -10.27 -2.87
C ASP A 30 -4.24 -10.03 -4.36
N VAL A 31 -4.00 -8.77 -4.74
CA VAL A 31 -3.62 -8.40 -6.10
C VAL A 31 -2.24 -8.93 -6.44
N HIS A 32 -1.27 -8.83 -5.53
CA HIS A 32 0.10 -9.28 -5.76
C HIS A 32 0.18 -10.80 -5.97
N GLU A 33 -0.59 -11.58 -5.21
CA GLU A 33 -0.64 -13.04 -5.34
C GLU A 33 -1.28 -13.49 -6.66
N ARG A 34 -2.40 -12.86 -7.05
CA ARG A 34 -3.19 -13.26 -8.23
C ARG A 34 -2.69 -12.65 -9.54
N CYS A 35 -2.14 -11.45 -9.47
CA CYS A 35 -1.77 -10.60 -10.60
C CYS A 35 -0.38 -9.98 -10.36
N PRO A 36 0.71 -10.77 -10.50
CA PRO A 36 2.06 -10.28 -10.27
C PRO A 36 2.42 -9.08 -11.15
N ALA A 37 3.15 -8.13 -10.58
CA ALA A 37 3.58 -6.94 -11.30
C ALA A 37 4.68 -7.23 -12.34
N VAL A 38 5.49 -8.26 -12.08
CA VAL A 38 6.54 -8.72 -13.00
C VAL A 38 6.05 -9.91 -13.84
N PRO A 39 6.47 -10.00 -15.12
CA PRO A 39 6.18 -11.17 -15.94
C PRO A 39 6.74 -12.46 -15.32
N LYS A 40 6.10 -13.60 -15.61
CA LYS A 40 6.55 -14.92 -15.13
C LYS A 40 7.00 -15.80 -16.30
N GLY A 41 8.10 -16.53 -16.10
CA GLY A 41 8.64 -17.43 -17.12
C GLY A 41 9.01 -16.68 -18.40
N ASP A 42 8.47 -17.13 -19.53
CA ASP A 42 8.73 -16.56 -20.86
C ASP A 42 7.74 -15.45 -21.26
N GLU A 43 6.90 -14.98 -20.33
CA GLU A 43 5.98 -13.87 -20.59
C GLU A 43 6.74 -12.56 -20.88
N ALA A 44 6.36 -11.89 -21.96
CA ALA A 44 6.95 -10.60 -22.30
C ALA A 44 6.39 -9.47 -21.41
N PRO A 45 7.22 -8.51 -20.97
CA PRO A 45 6.75 -7.32 -20.28
C PRO A 45 5.84 -6.48 -21.19
N GLY A 46 4.82 -5.85 -20.60
CA GLY A 46 3.82 -5.08 -21.33
C GLY A 46 3.05 -4.11 -20.45
N ALA A 47 2.07 -3.41 -21.03
CA ALA A 47 1.33 -2.33 -20.35
C ALA A 47 0.64 -2.78 -19.06
N VAL A 48 0.16 -4.03 -19.00
CA VAL A 48 -0.45 -4.61 -17.78
C VAL A 48 0.55 -4.70 -16.63
N HIS A 49 1.79 -5.09 -16.90
CA HIS A 49 2.87 -5.17 -15.93
C HIS A 49 3.26 -3.78 -15.43
N ALA A 50 3.40 -2.80 -16.35
CA ALA A 50 3.65 -1.41 -15.99
C ALA A 50 2.53 -0.83 -15.10
N GLY A 51 1.26 -1.11 -15.42
CA GLY A 51 0.13 -0.68 -14.58
C GLY A 51 0.16 -1.29 -13.18
N ARG A 52 0.53 -2.57 -13.06
CA ARG A 52 0.66 -3.26 -11.77
C ARG A 52 1.86 -2.74 -10.95
N VAL A 53 2.97 -2.39 -11.60
CA VAL A 53 4.09 -1.70 -10.94
C VAL A 53 3.64 -0.34 -10.41
N GLY A 54 2.92 0.46 -11.22
CA GLY A 54 2.40 1.74 -10.77
C GLY A 54 1.44 1.61 -9.57
N LEU A 55 0.63 0.55 -9.53
CA LEU A 55 -0.18 0.23 -8.36
C LEU A 55 0.69 -0.07 -7.12
N ALA A 56 1.74 -0.87 -7.27
CA ALA A 56 2.66 -1.21 -6.19
C ALA A 56 3.36 0.05 -5.62
N GLU A 57 3.78 0.96 -6.50
CA GLU A 57 4.38 2.24 -6.12
C GLU A 57 3.40 3.12 -5.35
N ALA A 58 2.15 3.23 -5.82
CA ALA A 58 1.11 3.98 -5.13
C ALA A 58 0.83 3.42 -3.72
N VAL A 59 0.77 2.09 -3.59
CA VAL A 59 0.58 1.42 -2.29
C VAL A 59 1.79 1.66 -1.37
N LYS A 60 3.01 1.61 -1.90
CA LYS A 60 4.24 1.92 -1.14
C LYS A 60 4.18 3.31 -0.53
N VAL A 61 3.80 4.33 -1.31
CA VAL A 61 3.66 5.72 -0.83
C VAL A 61 2.59 5.81 0.25
N VAL A 62 1.42 5.25 -0.01
CA VAL A 62 0.29 5.22 0.93
C VAL A 62 0.66 4.60 2.29
N LEU A 63 1.27 3.42 2.26
CA LEU A 63 1.65 2.72 3.48
C LEU A 63 2.81 3.44 4.17
N GLY A 64 3.78 3.95 3.41
CA GLY A 64 4.90 4.72 3.94
C GLY A 64 4.46 5.96 4.69
N ASP A 65 3.62 6.80 4.06
CA ASP A 65 3.09 8.02 4.68
C ASP A 65 2.23 7.70 5.90
N GLY A 66 1.37 6.68 5.81
CA GLY A 66 0.49 6.26 6.89
C GLY A 66 1.24 5.70 8.11
N LEU A 67 2.27 4.88 7.89
CA LEU A 67 3.13 4.34 8.93
C LEU A 67 3.90 5.46 9.64
N ASN A 68 4.50 6.37 8.89
CA ASN A 68 5.20 7.53 9.47
C ASN A 68 4.27 8.37 10.34
N MET A 69 3.01 8.53 9.93
CA MET A 69 2.01 9.29 10.70
C MET A 69 1.63 8.65 12.03
N ILE A 70 1.70 7.32 12.15
CA ILE A 70 1.47 6.60 13.42
C ILE A 70 2.77 6.39 14.22
N GLY A 71 3.88 6.99 13.80
CA GLY A 71 5.19 6.89 14.48
C GLY A 71 6.01 5.65 14.11
N GLU A 72 5.57 4.87 13.13
CA GLU A 72 6.29 3.71 12.63
C GLU A 72 7.18 4.09 11.44
N THR A 73 8.40 3.57 11.41
CA THR A 73 9.31 3.79 10.27
C THR A 73 9.28 2.55 9.35
N PRO A 74 8.83 2.69 8.10
CA PRO A 74 8.83 1.58 7.15
C PRO A 74 10.26 1.06 6.96
N ARG A 75 10.46 -0.24 7.17
CA ARG A 75 11.74 -0.89 6.90
C ARG A 75 11.84 -1.19 5.40
N GLU A 76 12.93 -0.76 4.77
CA GLU A 76 13.11 -0.98 3.32
C GLU A 76 13.46 -2.43 2.96
N ARG A 77 14.07 -3.19 3.89
CA ARG A 77 14.47 -4.59 3.72
C ARG A 77 14.43 -5.33 5.05
N ILE A 78 13.84 -6.53 5.08
CA ILE A 78 13.72 -7.39 6.27
C ILE A 78 15.02 -8.16 6.49
#